data_AF-A0A2Z6R6I3-F1
#
_entry.id   AF-A0A2Z6R6I3-F1
#
_cell.length_a   1.000
_cell.length_b   1.000
_cell.length_c   1.000
_cell.angle_alpha   90.00
_cell.angle_beta   90.00
_cell.angle_gamma   90.00
#
_symmetry.space_group_name_H-M   'P 1'
#
loop_
_entity.id
_entity.type
_entity.pdbx_description
1 polymer ?
#
loop_
_entity_poly.entity_id
_entity_poly.type
_entity_poly.pdbx_seq_one_letter_code
_entity_poly.pdbx_strand_id
1 'polypeptide(L)'
;TCIKYYELDPSHYVSAPSLSWDAMLKKTGVKIELFTDMSMHDFIKKAKRGGISKACKRYFKANNPKMGQAFNPSKPTSWISYVDANNLYGWAMSQNISKKILKTKANAPRGYFLNIKSHFPLKTHDYLRDLPPAVENVAVGKDWLSPYNEELVNNLDGGHFSKTEKLVPHLGLRKDYVIHYLELQYYVKLGMVVDEVSEILSFDQTNWLAPYIAFNTEKRQGAKNTFEKDFFKLMNNSVYGKTMENVRKYQDVKLMKMNNERDEKAFLKKVSSPRFKYGHPLGDTLVGAHMGKASVTLNKPIIVGASVLGLSKLHMYRFWYGYVKERYGDNAQLGYMDTDSFIFQVETEDIYKDMAEHPDLFDLNDTKTIGLFKDETPGNVITESFHIRAKSYHYVLADKSTRSKHKGVSKKGMEEMATDTYMPSLEGSLLDDPIDKSSLSEQEAMRADADPMTLVYRDCLFGKEVFHAKNVGFRSKDHILSLVESEKKALCPIDTKRWILSDGITTLPYFHWRIMFYKNMVKADIPHEQAEKRAMRAKLPEKYLNECVSHISSLQA
;
A
#
# COMPACT_ATOMS: atom_id res chain seq x y z
N THR A 1 2.32 -22.97 23.31
CA THR A 1 3.01 -22.65 22.03
C THR A 1 4.32 -21.88 22.24
N CYS A 2 4.32 -20.70 22.87
CA CYS A 2 5.54 -19.87 23.02
C CYS A 2 6.67 -20.54 23.81
N ILE A 3 6.39 -21.05 25.02
CA ILE A 3 7.38 -21.76 25.85
C ILE A 3 7.96 -22.96 25.11
N LYS A 4 7.12 -23.73 24.41
CA LYS A 4 7.54 -24.91 23.66
C LYS A 4 8.48 -24.59 22.49
N TYR A 5 8.18 -23.54 21.71
CA TYR A 5 8.88 -23.29 20.44
C TYR A 5 9.99 -22.24 20.55
N TYR A 6 9.87 -21.28 21.46
CA TYR A 6 10.84 -20.20 21.64
C TYR A 6 11.50 -20.21 23.02
N GLU A 7 11.03 -21.07 23.94
CA GLU A 7 11.52 -21.11 25.33
C GLU A 7 11.44 -19.74 26.01
N LEU A 8 10.34 -19.04 25.75
CA LEU A 8 9.99 -17.75 26.35
C LEU A 8 8.60 -17.87 26.96
N ASP A 9 8.47 -17.44 28.22
CA ASP A 9 7.19 -17.34 28.89
C ASP A 9 6.44 -16.08 28.40
N PRO A 10 5.27 -16.24 27.74
CA PRO A 10 4.48 -15.10 27.27
C PRO A 10 3.99 -14.18 28.40
N SER A 11 3.94 -14.64 29.66
CA SER A 11 3.52 -13.83 30.81
C SER A 11 4.43 -12.63 31.06
N HIS A 12 5.69 -12.69 30.62
CA HIS A 12 6.66 -11.61 30.74
C HIS A 12 6.55 -10.55 29.63
N TYR A 13 5.64 -10.72 28.68
CA TYR A 13 5.52 -9.86 27.51
C TYR A 13 4.18 -9.14 27.45
N VAL A 14 4.24 -7.81 27.35
CA VAL A 14 3.04 -6.96 27.13
C VAL A 14 2.39 -7.23 25.76
N SER A 15 3.16 -7.74 24.78
CA SER A 15 2.66 -7.95 23.43
C SER A 15 3.43 -9.03 22.67
N ALA A 16 2.76 -9.70 21.73
CA ALA A 16 3.38 -10.68 20.83
C ALA A 16 4.55 -10.10 20.02
N PRO A 17 4.54 -8.83 19.56
CA PRO A 17 5.71 -8.23 18.93
C PRO A 17 6.96 -8.16 19.82
N SER A 18 6.80 -7.85 21.11
CA SER A 18 7.94 -7.86 22.03
C SER A 18 8.50 -9.28 22.21
N LEU A 19 7.62 -10.28 22.31
CA LEU A 19 8.02 -11.69 22.38
C LEU A 19 8.74 -12.14 21.11
N SER A 20 8.22 -11.76 19.94
CA SER A 20 8.82 -12.05 18.63
C SER A 20 10.23 -11.49 18.49
N TRP A 21 10.45 -10.26 18.96
CA TRP A 21 11.78 -9.66 18.94
C TRP A 21 12.79 -10.46 19.76
N ASP A 22 12.44 -10.81 20.99
CA ASP A 22 13.33 -11.57 21.87
C ASP A 22 13.52 -13.02 21.40
N ALA A 23 12.45 -13.65 20.87
CA ALA A 23 12.53 -14.97 20.26
C ALA A 23 13.50 -14.98 19.07
N MET A 24 13.46 -13.94 18.23
CA MET A 24 14.38 -13.78 17.13
C MET A 24 15.83 -13.61 17.62
N LEU A 25 16.07 -12.75 18.61
CA LEU A 25 17.42 -12.56 19.17
C LEU A 25 17.97 -13.85 19.79
N LYS A 26 17.14 -14.56 20.58
CA LYS A 26 17.51 -15.84 21.21
C LYS A 26 17.81 -16.92 20.16
N LYS A 27 17.01 -16.99 19.08
CA LYS A 27 17.17 -18.00 18.03
C LYS A 27 18.40 -17.76 17.16
N THR A 28 18.70 -16.50 16.85
CA THR A 28 19.77 -16.13 15.92
C THR A 28 21.11 -15.87 16.62
N GLY A 29 21.10 -15.54 17.91
CA GLY A 29 22.30 -15.14 18.66
C GLY A 29 22.93 -13.85 18.15
N VAL A 30 22.23 -13.10 17.29
CA VAL A 30 22.77 -11.91 16.62
C VAL A 30 23.02 -10.79 17.62
N LYS A 31 24.13 -10.06 17.42
CA LYS A 31 24.41 -8.80 18.11
C LYS A 31 24.27 -7.68 17.09
N ILE A 32 23.26 -6.83 17.28
CA ILE A 32 22.97 -5.72 16.36
C ILE A 32 23.57 -4.44 16.95
N GLU A 33 24.49 -3.81 16.22
CA GLU A 33 25.01 -2.51 16.56
C GLU A 33 23.93 -1.43 16.38
N LEU A 34 23.81 -0.53 17.35
CA LEU A 34 22.88 0.59 17.32
C LEU A 34 23.63 1.88 17.02
N PHE A 35 22.94 2.85 16.41
CA PHE A 35 23.54 4.15 16.15
C PHE A 35 23.88 4.88 17.44
N THR A 36 25.13 5.36 17.52
CA THR A 36 25.63 6.25 18.57
C THR A 36 25.53 7.73 18.16
N ASP A 37 25.34 8.02 16.87
CA ASP A 37 25.21 9.37 16.30
C ASP A 37 23.78 9.61 15.78
N MET A 38 23.22 10.79 16.12
CA MET A 38 21.90 11.21 15.67
C MET A 38 21.83 11.43 14.15
N SER A 39 22.91 11.90 13.52
CA SER A 39 23.00 12.11 12.07
C SER A 39 22.78 10.81 11.30
N MET A 40 23.39 9.70 11.73
CA MET A 40 23.19 8.37 11.14
C MET A 40 21.74 7.90 11.31
N HIS A 41 21.15 8.12 12.50
CA HIS A 41 19.77 7.80 12.75
C HIS A 41 18.83 8.60 11.83
N ASP A 42 19.02 9.91 11.72
CA ASP A 42 18.17 10.78 10.91
C ASP A 42 18.37 10.53 9.41
N PHE A 43 19.58 10.20 8.97
CA PHE A 43 19.88 9.74 7.62
C PHE A 43 19.05 8.50 7.26
N ILE A 44 19.09 7.44 8.08
CA ILE A 44 18.31 6.22 7.81
C ILE A 44 16.81 6.45 7.94
N LYS A 45 16.37 7.36 8.82
CA LYS A 45 14.97 7.71 8.96
C LYS A 45 14.39 8.25 7.64
N LYS A 46 15.17 8.97 6.82
CA LYS A 46 14.75 9.42 5.47
C LYS A 46 14.46 8.25 4.51
N ALA A 47 15.12 7.09 4.70
CA ALA A 47 14.87 5.89 3.88
C ALA A 47 13.56 5.16 4.24
N LYS A 48 12.93 5.50 5.39
CA LYS A 48 11.71 4.84 5.86
C LYS A 48 10.51 5.17 4.98
N ARG A 49 10.16 4.23 4.10
CA ARG A 49 9.02 4.34 3.19
C ARG A 49 8.25 3.03 3.17
N GLY A 50 6.98 3.08 3.60
CA GLY A 50 6.12 1.91 3.76
C GLY A 50 5.77 1.20 2.45
N GLY A 51 4.83 0.26 2.54
CA GLY A 51 4.28 -0.43 1.37
C GLY A 51 3.54 0.50 0.42
N ILE A 52 3.70 0.27 -0.89
CA ILE A 52 3.01 1.03 -1.93
C ILE A 52 1.56 0.55 -1.99
N SER A 53 0.60 1.48 -1.98
CA SER A 53 -0.82 1.15 -2.13
C SER A 53 -1.47 2.20 -3.01
N LYS A 54 -2.02 1.82 -4.16
CA LYS A 54 -2.63 2.75 -5.13
C LYS A 54 -3.48 2.04 -6.19
N ALA A 55 -4.46 2.78 -6.70
CA ALA A 55 -5.08 2.49 -7.99
C ALA A 55 -4.21 3.07 -9.13
N CYS A 56 -4.13 2.34 -10.23
CA CYS A 56 -3.42 2.73 -11.46
C CYS A 56 -4.47 2.92 -12.56
N LYS A 57 -4.90 1.87 -13.25
CA LYS A 57 -6.14 1.93 -14.05
C LYS A 57 -7.34 1.56 -13.18
N ARG A 58 -8.39 2.37 -13.22
CA ARG A 58 -9.48 2.30 -12.23
C ARG A 58 -10.57 1.28 -12.55
N TYR A 59 -10.58 0.74 -13.77
CA TYR A 59 -11.50 -0.31 -14.19
C TYR A 59 -10.83 -1.25 -15.20
N PHE A 60 -11.05 -2.55 -15.02
CA PHE A 60 -10.76 -3.56 -16.02
C PHE A 60 -11.99 -4.42 -16.29
N LYS A 61 -12.07 -4.89 -17.53
CA LYS A 61 -12.99 -5.92 -18.00
C LYS A 61 -12.20 -6.92 -18.82
N ALA A 62 -12.22 -8.17 -18.40
CA ALA A 62 -11.53 -9.27 -19.08
C ALA A 62 -12.30 -9.70 -20.35
N ASN A 63 -11.61 -10.43 -21.22
CA ASN A 63 -12.20 -11.11 -22.36
C ASN A 63 -11.46 -12.44 -22.56
N ASN A 64 -11.91 -13.52 -21.92
CA ASN A 64 -11.26 -14.83 -22.06
C ASN A 64 -12.27 -15.99 -22.15
N PRO A 65 -11.87 -17.15 -22.71
CA PRO A 65 -12.78 -18.28 -22.94
C PRO A 65 -13.49 -18.80 -21.67
N LYS A 66 -12.89 -18.62 -20.48
CA LYS A 66 -13.51 -19.06 -19.21
C LYS A 66 -14.72 -18.22 -18.80
N MET A 67 -15.03 -17.14 -19.53
CA MET A 67 -16.21 -16.30 -19.32
C MET A 67 -17.48 -16.85 -19.99
N GLY A 68 -17.40 -17.97 -20.71
CA GLY A 68 -18.57 -18.61 -21.35
C GLY A 68 -19.23 -17.69 -22.37
N GLN A 69 -20.54 -17.47 -22.26
CA GLN A 69 -21.32 -16.64 -23.20
C GLN A 69 -20.86 -15.18 -23.27
N ALA A 70 -20.18 -14.66 -22.23
CA ALA A 70 -19.66 -13.30 -22.22
C ALA A 70 -18.34 -13.14 -23.00
N PHE A 71 -17.70 -14.24 -23.42
CA PHE A 71 -16.47 -14.20 -24.20
C PHE A 71 -16.75 -13.76 -25.64
N ASN A 72 -16.00 -12.77 -26.12
CA ASN A 72 -16.05 -12.33 -27.50
C ASN A 72 -14.79 -12.81 -28.26
N PRO A 73 -14.90 -13.82 -29.15
CA PRO A 73 -13.77 -14.34 -29.91
C PRO A 73 -13.21 -13.36 -30.96
N SER A 74 -13.93 -12.27 -31.27
CA SER A 74 -13.45 -11.22 -32.18
C SER A 74 -12.55 -10.18 -31.50
N LYS A 75 -12.44 -10.22 -30.17
CA LYS A 75 -11.57 -9.33 -29.40
C LYS A 75 -10.34 -10.09 -28.91
N PRO A 76 -9.19 -9.41 -28.70
CA PRO A 76 -8.02 -10.04 -28.09
C PRO A 76 -8.37 -10.72 -26.77
N THR A 77 -7.75 -11.87 -26.52
CA THR A 77 -7.93 -12.60 -25.28
C THR A 77 -7.18 -11.87 -24.17
N SER A 78 -7.90 -11.48 -23.11
CA SER A 78 -7.33 -10.77 -21.97
C SER A 78 -7.81 -11.35 -20.64
N TRP A 79 -6.88 -11.38 -19.69
CA TRP A 79 -7.05 -11.94 -18.37
C TRP A 79 -6.80 -10.87 -17.32
N ILE A 80 -7.61 -10.83 -16.26
CA ILE A 80 -7.33 -10.06 -15.05
C ILE A 80 -6.75 -11.03 -14.03
N SER A 81 -5.55 -10.74 -13.56
CA SER A 81 -4.81 -11.55 -12.60
C SER A 81 -4.72 -10.84 -11.27
N TYR A 82 -4.93 -11.59 -10.18
CA TYR A 82 -4.71 -11.12 -8.81
C TYR A 82 -3.67 -12.01 -8.15
N VAL A 83 -2.47 -11.46 -7.95
CA VAL A 83 -1.34 -12.19 -7.36
C VAL A 83 -0.87 -11.54 -6.07
N ASP A 84 -0.41 -12.36 -5.12
CA ASP A 84 0.07 -11.93 -3.80
C ASP A 84 1.40 -12.62 -3.45
N ALA A 85 2.40 -11.85 -3.04
CA ALA A 85 3.71 -12.36 -2.67
C ALA A 85 3.66 -13.04 -1.30
N ASN A 86 3.97 -14.33 -1.26
CA ASN A 86 4.01 -15.11 -0.03
C ASN A 86 5.06 -14.57 0.95
N ASN A 87 4.61 -14.00 2.07
CA ASN A 87 5.47 -13.52 3.16
C ASN A 87 6.56 -12.54 2.67
N LEU A 88 6.16 -11.48 1.96
CA LEU A 88 7.07 -10.50 1.35
C LEU A 88 8.12 -9.93 2.33
N TYR A 89 7.73 -9.59 3.56
CA TYR A 89 8.68 -9.11 4.56
C TYR A 89 9.60 -10.22 5.07
N GLY A 90 9.11 -11.45 5.22
CA GLY A 90 9.94 -12.63 5.49
C GLY A 90 10.97 -12.89 4.40
N TRP A 91 10.58 -12.75 3.14
CA TRP A 91 11.49 -12.85 2.00
C TRP A 91 12.60 -11.80 2.11
N ALA A 92 12.23 -10.54 2.35
CA ALA A 92 13.18 -9.44 2.47
C ALA A 92 14.12 -9.62 3.67
N MET A 93 13.62 -10.12 4.81
CA MET A 93 14.43 -10.48 5.97
C MET A 93 15.38 -11.66 5.70
N SER A 94 15.13 -12.48 4.67
CA SER A 94 15.99 -13.62 4.32
C SER A 94 17.10 -13.27 3.33
N GLN A 95 17.16 -12.03 2.84
CA GLN A 95 18.15 -11.60 1.85
C GLN A 95 19.48 -11.22 2.49
N ASN A 96 20.55 -11.35 1.71
CA ASN A 96 21.86 -10.80 2.02
C ASN A 96 21.95 -9.35 1.47
N ILE A 97 22.90 -8.56 1.97
CA ILE A 97 23.11 -7.14 1.61
C ILE A 97 24.66 -7.01 1.36
N SER A 98 25.29 -6.04 0.62
CA SER A 98 26.79 -6.03 0.33
C SER A 98 27.53 -4.92 -0.49
N LYS A 99 28.89 -5.05 -0.74
CA LYS A 99 29.88 -3.99 -1.20
C LYS A 99 30.40 -3.99 -2.68
N LYS A 100 30.61 -2.75 -3.20
CA LYS A 100 30.90 -2.15 -4.57
C LYS A 100 29.68 -1.57 -5.33
N ILE A 101 29.03 -0.55 -4.74
CA ILE A 101 27.69 0.02 -5.00
C ILE A 101 26.96 -0.45 -6.27
N LEU A 102 27.43 -0.11 -7.48
CA LEU A 102 26.72 -0.46 -8.73
C LEU A 102 27.08 -1.85 -9.29
N LYS A 103 28.27 -2.39 -8.96
CA LYS A 103 28.74 -3.73 -9.35
C LYS A 103 28.65 -4.75 -8.21
N THR A 104 28.05 -4.36 -7.10
CA THR A 104 27.90 -5.21 -5.93
C THR A 104 26.98 -6.38 -6.25
N LYS A 105 27.40 -7.60 -5.93
CA LYS A 105 26.48 -8.75 -5.85
C LYS A 105 25.57 -8.61 -4.61
N ALA A 106 24.41 -9.27 -4.58
CA ALA A 106 23.53 -9.18 -3.40
C ALA A 106 24.14 -9.79 -2.11
N ASN A 107 25.23 -10.57 -2.20
CA ASN A 107 25.70 -11.47 -1.14
C ASN A 107 27.10 -11.19 -0.54
N ALA A 108 27.78 -10.12 -0.91
CA ALA A 108 29.08 -9.78 -0.31
C ALA A 108 28.93 -9.29 1.18
N PRO A 109 30.00 -8.82 1.84
CA PRO A 109 29.94 -8.57 3.29
C PRO A 109 29.47 -7.18 3.75
N ARG A 110 29.46 -6.12 2.91
CA ARG A 110 29.18 -4.74 3.40
C ARG A 110 28.25 -3.87 2.54
N GLY A 111 27.04 -3.54 2.98
CA GLY A 111 26.00 -2.81 2.26
C GLY A 111 26.09 -1.30 2.37
N TYR A 112 25.18 -0.61 1.69
CA TYR A 112 25.10 0.84 1.69
C TYR A 112 23.68 1.40 1.62
N PHE A 113 23.51 2.54 2.28
CA PHE A 113 22.49 3.53 1.97
C PHE A 113 23.17 4.78 1.41
N LEU A 114 22.58 5.38 0.40
CA LEU A 114 23.10 6.58 -0.25
C LEU A 114 22.04 7.68 -0.22
N ASN A 115 22.42 8.91 0.10
CA ASN A 115 21.60 10.08 -0.21
C ASN A 115 21.94 10.55 -1.62
N ILE A 116 20.93 10.59 -2.49
CA ILE A 116 21.12 10.90 -3.91
C ILE A 116 20.19 12.01 -4.38
N LYS A 117 20.70 12.76 -5.35
CA LYS A 117 19.91 13.52 -6.30
C LYS A 117 19.79 12.70 -7.58
N SER A 118 18.57 12.48 -8.06
CA SER A 118 18.33 11.60 -9.22
C SER A 118 17.01 11.90 -9.91
N HIS A 119 16.92 11.54 -11.18
CA HIS A 119 15.69 11.64 -11.96
C HIS A 119 15.53 10.49 -12.94
N PHE A 120 14.30 10.29 -13.40
CA PHE A 120 14.02 9.44 -14.55
C PHE A 120 13.93 10.33 -15.80
N PRO A 121 14.69 10.04 -16.87
CA PRO A 121 14.58 10.77 -18.13
C PRO A 121 13.18 10.59 -18.76
N LEU A 122 12.72 11.59 -19.51
CA LEU A 122 11.36 11.61 -20.08
C LEU A 122 11.04 10.37 -20.93
N LYS A 123 12.03 9.82 -21.63
CA LYS A 123 11.89 8.59 -22.45
C LYS A 123 11.48 7.35 -21.65
N THR A 124 11.72 7.33 -20.34
CA THR A 124 11.34 6.20 -19.48
C THR A 124 9.93 6.34 -18.91
N HIS A 125 9.30 7.51 -19.01
CA HIS A 125 8.04 7.79 -18.33
C HIS A 125 6.90 6.87 -18.78
N ASP A 126 6.82 6.56 -20.07
CA ASP A 126 5.77 5.69 -20.62
C ASP A 126 5.91 4.26 -20.09
N TYR A 127 7.15 3.75 -20.10
CA TYR A 127 7.48 2.43 -19.54
C TYR A 127 7.20 2.37 -18.03
N LEU A 128 7.54 3.43 -17.31
CA LEU A 128 7.41 3.51 -15.85
C LEU A 128 6.03 4.00 -15.38
N ARG A 129 5.10 4.32 -16.29
CA ARG A 129 3.87 5.03 -15.96
C ARG A 129 3.04 4.30 -14.91
N ASP A 130 3.01 2.98 -15.00
CA ASP A 130 2.16 2.12 -14.18
C ASP A 130 2.69 2.02 -12.75
N LEU A 131 4.01 1.95 -12.53
CA LEU A 131 4.60 1.82 -11.21
C LEU A 131 5.94 2.57 -11.09
N PRO A 132 5.95 3.92 -11.05
CA PRO A 132 7.18 4.69 -10.91
C PRO A 132 8.04 4.23 -9.72
N PRO A 133 9.35 3.96 -9.92
CA PRO A 133 10.26 3.66 -8.84
C PRO A 133 10.56 4.87 -7.94
N ALA A 134 11.30 4.64 -6.85
CA ALA A 134 11.72 5.67 -5.90
C ALA A 134 10.55 6.50 -5.35
N VAL A 135 9.56 5.84 -4.76
CA VAL A 135 8.39 6.49 -4.13
C VAL A 135 8.81 7.47 -3.01
N GLU A 136 8.01 8.51 -2.79
CA GLU A 136 8.27 9.53 -1.77
C GLU A 136 6.99 9.85 -0.98
N ASN A 137 7.15 10.24 0.29
CA ASN A 137 6.05 10.81 1.07
C ASN A 137 5.92 12.28 0.67
N VAL A 138 4.85 12.60 -0.04
CA VAL A 138 4.58 13.96 -0.53
C VAL A 138 3.21 14.40 -0.08
N ALA A 139 3.10 15.67 0.26
CA ALA A 139 1.82 16.30 0.53
C ALA A 139 1.31 16.91 -0.78
N VAL A 140 0.39 16.21 -1.45
CA VAL A 140 -0.18 16.62 -2.74
C VAL A 140 -0.97 17.92 -2.54
N GLY A 141 -0.62 18.97 -3.28
CA GLY A 141 -1.32 20.26 -3.28
C GLY A 141 -2.44 20.34 -4.32
N LYS A 142 -3.26 21.40 -4.26
CA LYS A 142 -4.33 21.65 -5.25
C LYS A 142 -3.76 21.79 -6.67
N ASP A 143 -2.58 22.36 -6.81
CA ASP A 143 -1.83 22.56 -8.07
C ASP A 143 -1.39 21.27 -8.79
N TRP A 144 -1.44 20.14 -8.09
CA TRP A 144 -1.16 18.81 -8.65
C TRP A 144 -2.42 18.08 -9.09
N LEU A 145 -3.61 18.52 -8.67
CA LEU A 145 -4.86 17.87 -9.03
C LEU A 145 -5.08 17.97 -10.54
N SER A 146 -5.62 16.89 -11.11
CA SER A 146 -6.17 16.95 -12.46
C SER A 146 -7.50 17.70 -12.43
N PRO A 147 -7.96 18.28 -13.55
CA PRO A 147 -9.27 18.92 -13.62
C PRO A 147 -10.39 18.00 -13.16
N TYR A 148 -10.31 16.71 -13.51
CA TYR A 148 -11.25 15.69 -13.04
C TYR A 148 -11.32 15.62 -11.51
N ASN A 149 -10.17 15.54 -10.83
CA ASN A 149 -10.14 15.50 -9.36
C ASN A 149 -10.56 16.82 -8.73
N GLU A 150 -10.22 17.95 -9.35
CA GLU A 150 -10.64 19.28 -8.88
C GLU A 150 -12.16 19.43 -8.94
N GLU A 151 -12.79 18.99 -10.04
CA GLU A 151 -14.25 18.92 -10.18
C GLU A 151 -14.87 18.04 -9.08
N LEU A 152 -14.31 16.84 -8.83
CA LEU A 152 -14.82 15.97 -7.76
C LEU A 152 -14.69 16.60 -6.37
N VAL A 153 -13.57 17.27 -6.07
CA VAL A 153 -13.37 17.95 -4.79
C VAL A 153 -14.36 19.10 -4.61
N ASN A 154 -14.60 19.87 -5.67
CA ASN A 154 -15.55 20.98 -5.64
C ASN A 154 -16.99 20.47 -5.44
N ASN A 155 -17.39 19.44 -6.19
CA ASN A 155 -18.76 18.92 -6.18
C ASN A 155 -19.08 18.07 -4.94
N LEU A 156 -18.13 17.27 -4.45
CA LEU A 156 -18.40 16.27 -3.40
C LEU A 156 -17.93 16.70 -2.01
N ASP A 157 -16.90 17.55 -1.92
CA ASP A 157 -16.30 18.00 -0.67
C ASP A 157 -16.41 19.53 -0.48
N GLY A 158 -17.26 20.21 -1.27
CA GLY A 158 -17.48 21.66 -1.18
C GLY A 158 -16.21 22.49 -1.40
N GLY A 159 -15.26 21.97 -2.19
CA GLY A 159 -13.97 22.60 -2.44
C GLY A 159 -12.94 22.41 -1.31
N HIS A 160 -13.30 21.69 -0.24
CA HIS A 160 -12.39 21.40 0.86
C HIS A 160 -11.37 20.34 0.45
N PHE A 161 -10.11 20.75 0.31
CA PHE A 161 -8.99 19.85 0.07
C PHE A 161 -7.93 19.98 1.16
N SER A 162 -7.75 18.94 1.97
CA SER A 162 -6.71 18.92 3.00
C SER A 162 -5.41 18.33 2.46
N LYS A 163 -4.37 19.17 2.42
CA LYS A 163 -3.02 18.75 2.05
C LYS A 163 -2.49 17.77 3.09
N THR A 164 -2.46 16.48 2.72
CA THR A 164 -2.04 15.39 3.60
C THR A 164 -0.85 14.66 3.00
N GLU A 165 0.15 14.35 3.82
CA GLU A 165 1.31 13.57 3.40
C GLU A 165 0.90 12.11 3.07
N LYS A 166 1.28 11.65 1.88
CA LYS A 166 0.96 10.31 1.36
C LYS A 166 2.18 9.75 0.64
N LEU A 167 2.36 8.43 0.72
CA LEU A 167 3.35 7.76 -0.13
C LEU A 167 2.85 7.70 -1.58
N VAL A 168 3.53 8.40 -2.48
CA VAL A 168 3.15 8.60 -3.88
C VAL A 168 4.26 8.12 -4.82
N PRO A 169 3.94 7.26 -5.80
CA PRO A 169 4.81 6.97 -6.94
C PRO A 169 4.66 8.04 -8.03
N HIS A 170 5.62 8.96 -8.12
CA HIS A 170 5.65 10.04 -9.12
C HIS A 170 6.96 10.05 -9.90
N LEU A 171 7.00 10.74 -11.05
CA LEU A 171 8.17 10.83 -11.93
C LEU A 171 8.96 12.15 -11.78
N GLY A 172 8.77 12.84 -10.66
CA GLY A 172 9.48 14.10 -10.38
C GLY A 172 10.97 13.87 -10.08
N LEU A 173 11.72 14.95 -9.86
CA LEU A 173 13.09 14.88 -9.35
C LEU A 173 13.13 14.31 -7.93
N ARG A 174 14.23 13.65 -7.58
CA ARG A 174 14.61 13.29 -6.21
C ARG A 174 15.81 14.15 -5.82
N LYS A 175 15.69 14.92 -4.72
CA LYS A 175 16.75 15.85 -4.28
C LYS A 175 17.56 15.30 -3.10
N ASP A 176 16.86 14.81 -2.07
CA ASP A 176 17.45 14.30 -0.83
C ASP A 176 16.96 12.87 -0.54
N TYR A 177 17.22 11.96 -1.48
CA TYR A 177 16.63 10.64 -1.45
C TYR A 177 17.58 9.59 -0.90
N VAL A 178 17.39 9.20 0.36
CA VAL A 178 18.14 8.08 0.94
C VAL A 178 17.60 6.75 0.42
N ILE A 179 18.43 5.96 -0.24
CA ILE A 179 18.06 4.71 -0.91
C ILE A 179 19.02 3.58 -0.56
N HIS A 180 18.47 2.36 -0.47
CA HIS A 180 19.28 1.16 -0.33
C HIS A 180 19.98 0.81 -1.65
N TYR A 181 21.26 0.42 -1.63
CA TYR A 181 22.04 0.26 -2.87
C TYR A 181 21.44 -0.77 -3.86
N LEU A 182 20.80 -1.85 -3.39
CA LEU A 182 20.13 -2.82 -4.29
C LEU A 182 18.93 -2.21 -5.02
N GLU A 183 18.18 -1.31 -4.37
CA GLU A 183 17.12 -0.55 -5.03
C GLU A 183 17.73 0.37 -6.09
N LEU A 184 18.80 1.09 -5.73
CA LEU A 184 19.48 1.99 -6.64
C LEU A 184 20.00 1.27 -7.89
N GLN A 185 20.67 0.12 -7.73
CA GLN A 185 21.13 -0.69 -8.85
C GLN A 185 20.01 -1.06 -9.81
N TYR A 186 18.85 -1.47 -9.26
CA TYR A 186 17.71 -1.83 -10.08
C TYR A 186 17.07 -0.62 -10.75
N TYR A 187 16.95 0.51 -10.04
CA TYR A 187 16.36 1.72 -10.60
C TYR A 187 17.24 2.31 -11.71
N VAL A 188 18.57 2.21 -11.60
CA VAL A 188 19.51 2.56 -12.69
C VAL A 188 19.32 1.63 -13.89
N LYS A 189 19.09 0.32 -13.67
CA LYS A 189 18.73 -0.62 -14.76
C LYS A 189 17.43 -0.19 -15.46
N LEU A 190 16.47 0.36 -14.72
CA LEU A 190 15.22 0.91 -15.27
C LEU A 190 15.38 2.31 -15.92
N GLY A 191 16.61 2.86 -15.95
CA GLY A 191 16.92 4.13 -16.59
C GLY A 191 16.97 5.35 -15.66
N MET A 192 17.01 5.16 -14.33
CA MET A 192 17.30 6.27 -13.41
C MET A 192 18.69 6.84 -13.66
N VAL A 193 18.78 8.16 -13.73
CA VAL A 193 20.04 8.90 -13.75
C VAL A 193 20.32 9.45 -12.36
N VAL A 194 21.50 9.16 -11.83
CA VAL A 194 21.99 9.72 -10.56
C VAL A 194 22.79 10.97 -10.89
N ASP A 195 22.26 12.12 -10.48
CA ASP A 195 22.89 13.43 -10.70
C ASP A 195 24.01 13.66 -9.69
N GLU A 196 23.80 13.25 -8.44
CA GLU A 196 24.72 13.51 -7.33
C GLU A 196 24.55 12.46 -6.22
N VAL A 197 25.64 12.14 -5.53
CA VAL A 197 25.66 11.37 -4.27
C VAL A 197 26.26 12.26 -3.19
N SER A 198 25.44 12.69 -2.23
CA SER A 198 25.86 13.65 -1.20
C SER A 198 26.41 12.97 0.07
N GLU A 199 25.83 11.82 0.43
CA GLU A 199 26.17 11.12 1.68
C GLU A 199 26.08 9.59 1.48
N ILE A 200 26.95 8.83 2.15
CA ILE A 200 26.98 7.37 2.09
C ILE A 200 27.11 6.81 3.51
N LEU A 201 26.20 5.91 3.88
CA LEU A 201 26.30 5.10 5.10
C LEU A 201 26.59 3.65 4.70
N SER A 202 27.69 3.10 5.19
CA SER A 202 28.04 1.69 4.98
C SER A 202 27.84 0.85 6.24
N PHE A 203 27.45 -0.41 6.08
CA PHE A 203 27.19 -1.33 7.18
C PHE A 203 27.55 -2.76 6.79
N ASP A 204 27.96 -3.58 7.74
CA ASP A 204 28.19 -5.00 7.50
C ASP A 204 26.86 -5.76 7.55
N GLN A 205 26.75 -6.88 6.83
CA GLN A 205 25.57 -7.72 6.94
C GLN A 205 25.83 -9.19 6.61
N THR A 206 24.82 -9.97 6.95
CA THR A 206 24.64 -11.38 6.58
C THR A 206 23.13 -11.66 6.56
N ASN A 207 22.73 -12.86 6.16
CA ASN A 207 21.34 -13.33 6.20
C ASN A 207 20.92 -13.85 7.59
N TRP A 208 21.32 -13.18 8.67
CA TRP A 208 21.15 -13.63 10.06
C TRP A 208 19.69 -13.80 10.50
N LEU A 209 18.72 -13.15 9.84
CA LEU A 209 17.28 -13.35 10.10
C LEU A 209 16.71 -14.61 9.43
N ALA A 210 17.35 -15.14 8.40
CA ALA A 210 16.84 -16.26 7.61
C ALA A 210 16.51 -17.51 8.45
N PRO A 211 17.33 -17.94 9.43
CA PRO A 211 17.01 -19.10 10.26
C PRO A 211 15.73 -18.94 11.08
N TYR A 212 15.45 -17.73 11.58
CA TYR A 212 14.24 -17.44 12.35
C TYR A 212 12.99 -17.46 11.45
N ILE A 213 13.09 -16.87 10.25
CA ILE A 213 11.99 -16.87 9.27
C ILE A 213 11.70 -18.29 8.77
N ALA A 214 12.74 -19.07 8.48
CA ALA A 214 12.61 -20.47 8.06
C ALA A 214 11.90 -21.29 9.14
N PHE A 215 12.34 -21.16 10.41
CA PHE A 215 11.73 -21.84 11.55
C PHE A 215 10.23 -21.54 11.68
N ASN A 216 9.85 -20.27 11.66
CA ASN A 216 8.43 -19.90 11.79
C ASN A 216 7.59 -20.33 10.59
N THR A 217 8.19 -20.37 9.40
CA THR A 217 7.51 -20.81 8.18
C THR A 217 7.24 -22.31 8.22
N GLU A 218 8.23 -23.11 8.63
CA GLU A 218 8.06 -24.55 8.87
C GLU A 218 6.96 -24.82 9.90
N LYS A 219 6.97 -24.10 11.03
CA LYS A 219 5.92 -24.26 12.06
C LYS A 219 4.54 -23.81 11.58
N ARG A 220 4.48 -22.79 10.72
CA ARG A 220 3.23 -22.34 10.10
C ARG A 220 2.67 -23.39 9.13
N GLN A 221 3.52 -24.02 8.33
CA GLN A 221 3.13 -25.11 7.42
C GLN A 221 2.62 -26.34 8.19
N GLY A 222 3.29 -26.68 9.31
CA GLY A 222 2.88 -27.79 10.17
C GLY A 222 1.68 -27.51 11.10
N ALA A 223 1.18 -26.28 11.16
CA ALA A 223 0.10 -25.90 12.06
C ALA A 223 -1.26 -26.43 11.59
N LYS A 224 -2.02 -27.04 12.51
CA LYS A 224 -3.32 -27.68 12.21
C LYS A 224 -4.52 -26.75 12.37
N ASN A 225 -4.38 -25.67 13.12
CA ASN A 225 -5.47 -24.73 13.41
C ASN A 225 -5.13 -23.31 12.93
N THR A 226 -6.16 -22.51 12.70
CA THR A 226 -6.05 -21.12 12.21
C THR A 226 -5.28 -20.23 13.18
N PHE A 227 -5.48 -20.41 14.49
CA PHE A 227 -4.79 -19.62 15.52
C PHE A 227 -3.26 -19.76 15.43
N GLU A 228 -2.72 -20.97 15.35
CA GLU A 228 -1.28 -21.21 15.24
C GLU A 228 -0.72 -20.69 13.91
N LYS A 229 -1.46 -20.87 12.81
CA LYS A 229 -1.07 -20.33 11.49
C LYS A 229 -0.92 -18.81 11.54
N ASP A 230 -1.88 -18.12 12.16
CA ASP A 230 -1.87 -16.67 12.33
C ASP A 230 -0.81 -16.21 13.33
N PHE A 231 -0.60 -17.00 14.39
CA PHE A 231 0.45 -16.74 15.38
C PHE A 231 1.83 -16.73 14.72
N PHE A 232 2.25 -17.78 14.01
CA PHE A 232 3.57 -17.80 13.36
C PHE A 232 3.71 -16.72 12.26
N LYS A 233 2.62 -16.41 11.55
CA LYS A 233 2.58 -15.27 10.61
C LYS A 233 2.86 -13.94 11.33
N LEU A 234 2.20 -13.72 12.47
CA LEU A 234 2.40 -12.53 13.30
C LEU A 234 3.83 -12.47 13.85
N MET A 235 4.38 -13.60 14.26
CA MET A 235 5.75 -13.69 14.78
C MET A 235 6.79 -13.27 13.74
N ASN A 236 6.61 -13.59 12.46
CA ASN A 236 7.46 -13.06 11.39
C ASN A 236 7.26 -11.56 11.18
N ASN A 237 6.02 -11.12 10.94
CA ASN A 237 5.72 -9.72 10.61
C ASN A 237 6.10 -8.74 11.72
N SER A 238 6.07 -9.19 12.98
CA SER A 238 6.34 -8.35 14.14
C SER A 238 7.81 -7.96 14.29
N VAL A 239 8.76 -8.79 13.83
CA VAL A 239 10.20 -8.49 13.95
C VAL A 239 10.52 -7.18 13.26
N TYR A 240 10.16 -7.06 11.97
CA TYR A 240 10.33 -5.83 11.22
C TYR A 240 9.63 -4.64 11.92
N GLY A 241 8.40 -4.84 12.39
CA GLY A 241 7.65 -3.78 13.09
C GLY A 241 8.39 -3.21 14.30
N LYS A 242 9.06 -4.08 15.08
CA LYS A 242 9.86 -3.69 16.26
C LYS A 242 11.13 -2.93 15.89
N THR A 243 11.77 -3.23 14.78
CA THR A 243 12.94 -2.46 14.30
C THR A 243 12.59 -1.00 14.00
N MET A 244 11.33 -0.71 13.66
CA MET A 244 10.85 0.61 13.23
C MET A 244 9.93 1.30 14.24
N GLU A 245 9.90 0.79 15.46
CA GLU A 245 9.08 1.29 16.56
C GLU A 245 9.46 2.73 16.93
N ASN A 246 8.47 3.61 17.03
CA ASN A 246 8.71 4.99 17.38
C ASN A 246 8.71 5.20 18.90
N VAL A 247 9.88 5.01 19.51
CA VAL A 247 10.11 5.21 20.95
C VAL A 247 9.82 6.64 21.43
N ARG A 248 9.79 7.65 20.54
CA ARG A 248 9.42 9.03 20.90
C ARG A 248 7.95 9.16 21.28
N LYS A 249 7.11 8.19 20.89
CA LYS A 249 5.69 8.16 21.29
C LYS A 249 5.48 7.54 22.67
N TYR A 250 6.50 6.95 23.28
CA TYR A 250 6.39 6.38 24.62
C TYR A 250 6.08 7.45 25.67
N GLN A 251 5.38 7.04 26.71
CA GLN A 251 4.92 7.90 27.79
C GLN A 251 5.22 7.24 29.14
N ASP A 252 5.48 8.06 30.15
CA ASP A 252 5.45 7.61 31.54
C ASP A 252 4.02 7.75 32.05
N VAL A 253 3.44 6.67 32.53
CA VAL A 253 2.14 6.71 33.21
C VAL A 253 2.40 6.55 34.69
N LYS A 254 1.97 7.52 35.50
CA LYS A 254 2.05 7.44 36.96
C LYS A 254 0.65 7.27 37.54
N LEU A 255 0.42 6.17 38.24
CA LEU A 255 -0.78 5.96 39.02
C LEU A 255 -0.65 6.76 40.32
N MET A 256 -1.58 7.68 40.56
CA MET A 256 -1.59 8.58 41.70
C MET A 256 -2.92 8.48 42.41
N LYS A 257 -2.89 8.38 43.74
CA LYS A 257 -4.11 8.43 44.55
C LYS A 257 -4.75 9.81 44.46
N MET A 258 -6.03 9.88 44.81
CA MET A 258 -6.85 11.10 44.89
C MET A 258 -7.76 11.06 46.12
N ASN A 259 -7.20 10.68 47.28
CA ASN A 259 -8.01 10.42 48.47
C ASN A 259 -8.13 11.63 49.41
N ASN A 260 -7.29 12.65 49.22
CA ASN A 260 -7.18 13.81 50.10
C ASN A 260 -6.46 14.97 49.38
N GLU A 261 -6.45 16.15 50.00
CA GLU A 261 -5.81 17.35 49.43
C GLU A 261 -4.31 17.19 49.14
N ARG A 262 -3.60 16.34 49.90
CA ARG A 262 -2.16 16.12 49.68
C ARG A 262 -1.93 15.36 48.38
N ASP A 263 -2.75 14.35 48.11
CA ASP A 263 -2.73 13.57 46.88
C ASP A 263 -3.07 14.45 45.67
N GLU A 264 -4.08 15.31 45.80
CA GLU A 264 -4.46 16.29 44.77
C GLU A 264 -3.32 17.28 44.47
N LYS A 265 -2.70 17.86 45.51
CA LYS A 265 -1.51 18.72 45.36
C LYS A 265 -0.36 18.00 44.66
N ALA A 266 -0.15 16.71 44.95
CA ALA A 266 0.88 15.91 44.29
C ALA A 266 0.59 15.71 42.79
N PHE A 267 -0.68 15.53 42.41
CA PHE A 267 -1.09 15.46 41.01
C PHE A 267 -0.99 16.82 40.31
N LEU A 268 -1.44 17.91 40.93
CA LEU A 268 -1.29 19.26 40.39
C LEU A 268 0.18 19.61 40.13
N LYS A 269 1.11 19.13 40.97
CA LYS A 269 2.56 19.22 40.72
C LYS A 269 3.01 18.45 39.47
N LYS A 270 2.29 17.39 39.05
CA LYS A 270 2.52 16.74 37.76
C LYS A 270 1.92 17.56 36.63
N VAL A 271 0.70 18.08 36.78
CA VAL A 271 0.03 18.94 35.79
C VAL A 271 0.88 20.15 35.43
N SER A 272 1.54 20.77 36.42
CA SER A 272 2.44 21.91 36.20
C SER A 272 3.76 21.56 35.51
N SER A 273 4.08 20.28 35.31
CA SER A 273 5.28 19.87 34.58
C SER A 273 5.08 20.06 33.07
N PRO A 274 6.09 20.57 32.34
CA PRO A 274 6.02 20.67 30.87
C PRO A 274 5.94 19.30 30.17
N ARG A 275 6.18 18.22 30.93
CA ARG A 275 6.04 16.85 30.44
C ARG A 275 4.61 16.34 30.52
N PHE A 276 3.73 17.00 31.27
CA PHE A 276 2.35 16.53 31.40
C PHE A 276 1.64 16.58 30.05
N LYS A 277 0.92 15.52 29.71
CA LYS A 277 0.08 15.47 28.52
C LYS A 277 -1.39 15.57 28.88
N TYR A 278 -1.83 14.69 29.76
CA TYR A 278 -3.19 14.65 30.28
C TYR A 278 -3.26 13.78 31.54
N GLY A 279 -4.30 14.01 32.34
CA GLY A 279 -4.67 13.17 33.47
C GLY A 279 -5.84 12.31 33.09
N HIS A 280 -5.86 11.08 33.59
CA HIS A 280 -6.90 10.12 33.28
C HIS A 280 -7.48 9.55 34.57
N PRO A 281 -8.68 9.95 35.00
CA PRO A 281 -9.31 9.38 36.19
C PRO A 281 -9.51 7.87 36.02
N LEU A 282 -9.18 7.11 37.06
CA LEU A 282 -9.29 5.65 37.16
C LEU A 282 -10.26 5.32 38.30
N GLY A 283 -11.45 5.93 38.25
CA GLY A 283 -12.39 5.99 39.37
C GLY A 283 -12.14 7.21 40.26
N ASP A 284 -12.85 7.25 41.40
CA ASP A 284 -12.93 8.45 42.25
C ASP A 284 -11.65 8.71 43.08
N THR A 285 -10.83 7.68 43.25
CA THR A 285 -9.70 7.67 44.20
C THR A 285 -8.34 7.53 43.53
N LEU A 286 -8.29 7.45 42.19
CA LEU A 286 -7.07 7.20 41.45
C LEU A 286 -7.06 7.95 40.13
N VAL A 287 -5.90 8.47 39.74
CA VAL A 287 -5.67 9.09 38.44
C VAL A 287 -4.38 8.57 37.82
N GLY A 288 -4.42 8.24 36.53
CA GLY A 288 -3.25 8.04 35.70
C GLY A 288 -2.74 9.37 35.15
N ALA A 289 -1.61 9.86 35.64
CA ALA A 289 -0.93 11.02 35.05
C ALA A 289 -0.07 10.58 33.87
N HIS A 290 -0.47 10.93 32.65
CA HIS A 290 0.28 10.62 31.42
C HIS A 290 1.29 11.73 31.14
N MET A 291 2.58 11.36 31.18
CA MET A 291 3.70 12.26 30.99
C MET A 291 4.49 11.88 29.74
N GLY A 292 4.96 12.86 28.97
CA GLY A 292 6.07 12.67 28.04
C GLY A 292 7.35 12.22 28.76
N LYS A 293 8.21 11.51 28.04
CA LYS A 293 9.54 11.13 28.50
C LYS A 293 10.45 12.36 28.54
N ALA A 294 11.22 12.56 29.61
CA ALA A 294 12.22 13.63 29.70
C ALA A 294 13.42 13.40 28.76
N SER A 295 13.78 12.13 28.59
CA SER A 295 14.81 11.67 27.66
C SER A 295 14.30 10.42 26.97
N VAL A 296 14.62 10.28 25.68
CA VAL A 296 14.22 9.14 24.85
C VAL A 296 15.48 8.50 24.29
N THR A 297 15.72 7.25 24.67
CA THR A 297 16.80 6.44 24.11
C THR A 297 16.35 5.81 22.79
N LEU A 298 17.03 6.14 21.69
CA LEU A 298 16.76 5.59 20.37
C LEU A 298 17.41 4.22 20.22
N ASN A 299 16.81 3.20 20.83
CA ASN A 299 17.36 1.86 20.93
C ASN A 299 16.81 0.85 19.91
N LYS A 300 16.30 1.34 18.77
CA LYS A 300 15.71 0.49 17.72
C LYS A 300 16.62 0.45 16.50
N PRO A 301 16.90 -0.75 15.94
CA PRO A 301 17.78 -0.88 14.79
C PRO A 301 17.04 -0.52 13.49
N ILE A 302 16.74 0.77 13.31
CA ILE A 302 15.92 1.27 12.20
C ILE A 302 16.51 0.98 10.81
N ILE A 303 17.82 0.73 10.73
CA ILE A 303 18.49 0.34 9.48
C ILE A 303 18.01 -1.02 8.96
N VAL A 304 17.70 -1.95 9.87
CA VAL A 304 17.14 -3.25 9.52
C VAL A 304 15.76 -3.06 8.91
N GLY A 305 14.90 -2.28 9.56
CA GLY A 305 13.55 -2.03 9.07
C GLY A 305 13.51 -1.21 7.78
N ALA A 306 14.42 -0.25 7.60
CA ALA A 306 14.59 0.46 6.34
C ALA A 306 15.03 -0.48 5.21
N SER A 307 15.96 -1.40 5.48
CA SER A 307 16.42 -2.40 4.51
C SER A 307 15.30 -3.36 4.13
N VAL A 308 14.56 -3.90 5.10
CA VAL A 308 13.40 -4.78 4.84
C VAL A 308 12.37 -4.09 3.95
N LEU A 309 12.01 -2.84 4.28
CA LEU A 309 11.07 -2.06 3.45
C LEU A 309 11.61 -1.83 2.03
N GLY A 310 12.90 -1.51 1.88
CA GLY A 310 13.53 -1.30 0.58
C GLY A 310 13.55 -2.56 -0.27
N LEU A 311 14.00 -3.68 0.30
CA LEU A 311 14.07 -4.97 -0.38
C LEU A 311 12.70 -5.54 -0.74
N SER A 312 11.69 -5.37 0.13
CA SER A 312 10.31 -5.74 -0.19
C SER A 312 9.79 -4.97 -1.42
N LYS A 313 10.06 -3.67 -1.52
CA LYS A 313 9.71 -2.90 -2.73
C LYS A 313 10.47 -3.42 -3.96
N LEU A 314 11.77 -3.66 -3.81
CA LEU A 314 12.60 -4.19 -4.90
C LEU A 314 12.05 -5.51 -5.45
N HIS A 315 11.55 -6.41 -4.60
CA HIS A 315 10.92 -7.66 -5.03
C HIS A 315 9.71 -7.42 -5.91
N MET A 316 8.81 -6.53 -5.48
CA MET A 316 7.62 -6.14 -6.24
C MET A 316 7.98 -5.48 -7.57
N TYR A 317 8.99 -4.61 -7.58
CA TYR A 317 9.49 -4.00 -8.82
C TYR A 317 10.11 -5.03 -9.77
N ARG A 318 10.85 -6.03 -9.26
CA ARG A 318 11.43 -7.10 -10.07
C ARG A 318 10.37 -7.99 -10.70
N PHE A 319 9.29 -8.28 -9.99
CA PHE A 319 8.16 -9.00 -10.58
C PHE A 319 7.51 -8.17 -11.69
N TRP A 320 7.14 -6.92 -11.39
CA TRP A 320 6.44 -6.07 -12.36
C TRP A 320 7.28 -5.76 -13.60
N TYR A 321 8.49 -5.24 -13.41
CA TYR A 321 9.35 -4.79 -14.53
C TYR A 321 10.32 -5.85 -15.04
N GLY A 322 10.65 -6.87 -14.25
CA GLY A 322 11.58 -7.93 -14.66
C GLY A 322 10.89 -9.18 -15.20
N TYR A 323 9.58 -9.36 -14.94
CA TYR A 323 8.79 -10.46 -15.48
C TYR A 323 7.60 -9.95 -16.29
N VAL A 324 6.63 -9.25 -15.67
CA VAL A 324 5.36 -8.90 -16.33
C VAL A 324 5.59 -8.00 -17.55
N LYS A 325 6.33 -6.88 -17.40
CA LYS A 325 6.61 -5.98 -18.52
C LYS A 325 7.58 -6.55 -19.56
N GLU A 326 8.49 -7.44 -19.17
CA GLU A 326 9.38 -8.11 -20.13
C GLU A 326 8.63 -9.15 -20.97
N ARG A 327 7.70 -9.92 -20.37
CA ARG A 327 6.93 -10.94 -21.06
C ARG A 327 5.83 -10.36 -21.95
N TYR A 328 5.10 -9.38 -21.44
CA TYR A 328 3.88 -8.89 -22.09
C TYR A 328 4.02 -7.50 -22.73
N GLY A 329 5.08 -6.75 -22.44
CA GLY A 329 5.28 -5.40 -22.99
C GLY A 329 4.06 -4.51 -22.74
N ASP A 330 3.55 -3.87 -23.79
CA ASP A 330 2.39 -2.98 -23.74
C ASP A 330 1.04 -3.70 -23.62
N ASN A 331 1.02 -5.02 -23.75
CA ASN A 331 -0.16 -5.86 -23.52
C ASN A 331 -0.44 -6.10 -22.04
N ALA A 332 0.42 -5.60 -21.13
CA ALA A 332 0.20 -5.62 -19.69
C ALA A 332 -0.09 -4.21 -19.15
N GLN A 333 -1.09 -4.13 -18.27
CA GLN A 333 -1.43 -2.90 -17.58
C GLN A 333 -1.73 -3.13 -16.10
N LEU A 334 -1.16 -2.31 -15.24
CA LEU A 334 -1.42 -2.36 -13.81
C LEU A 334 -2.76 -1.68 -13.47
N GLY A 335 -3.62 -2.38 -12.74
CA GLY A 335 -4.86 -1.82 -12.20
C GLY A 335 -4.69 -1.39 -10.76
N TYR A 336 -4.09 -2.26 -9.96
CA TYR A 336 -3.99 -2.06 -8.52
C TYR A 336 -2.72 -2.64 -7.92
N MET A 337 -2.25 -2.01 -6.85
CA MET A 337 -1.20 -2.56 -5.98
C MET A 337 -1.54 -2.25 -4.53
N ASP A 338 -1.43 -3.24 -3.64
CA ASP A 338 -1.39 -3.04 -2.18
C ASP A 338 -0.30 -3.88 -1.55
N THR A 339 0.84 -3.22 -1.28
CA THR A 339 2.04 -3.72 -0.60
C THR A 339 2.69 -4.92 -1.29
N ASP A 340 2.10 -6.10 -1.14
CA ASP A 340 2.55 -7.42 -1.57
C ASP A 340 1.70 -8.02 -2.69
N SER A 341 0.65 -7.31 -3.12
CA SER A 341 -0.25 -7.79 -4.17
C SER A 341 -0.36 -6.88 -5.39
N PHE A 342 -0.71 -7.49 -6.51
CA PHE A 342 -1.03 -6.84 -7.78
C PHE A 342 -2.36 -7.32 -8.33
N ILE A 343 -3.18 -6.40 -8.83
CA ILE A 343 -4.27 -6.70 -9.78
C ILE A 343 -3.90 -6.05 -11.11
N PHE A 344 -3.73 -6.86 -12.14
CA PHE A 344 -3.28 -6.39 -13.45
C PHE A 344 -4.00 -7.13 -14.58
N GLN A 345 -4.12 -6.47 -15.73
CA GLN A 345 -4.67 -7.05 -16.94
C GLN A 345 -3.55 -7.38 -17.92
N VAL A 346 -3.62 -8.55 -18.55
CA VAL A 346 -2.71 -8.96 -19.63
C VAL A 346 -3.49 -9.47 -20.83
N GLU A 347 -3.04 -9.15 -22.04
CA GLU A 347 -3.48 -9.83 -23.26
C GLU A 347 -2.54 -11.00 -23.56
N THR A 348 -3.07 -12.22 -23.48
CA THR A 348 -2.36 -13.49 -23.70
C THR A 348 -3.38 -14.60 -23.94
N GLU A 349 -2.96 -15.71 -24.57
CA GLU A 349 -3.83 -16.85 -24.83
C GLU A 349 -4.28 -17.52 -23.51
N ASP A 350 -3.33 -17.85 -22.63
CA ASP A 350 -3.60 -18.49 -21.35
C ASP A 350 -2.58 -18.05 -20.28
N ILE A 351 -3.02 -17.18 -19.38
CA ILE A 351 -2.18 -16.67 -18.29
C ILE A 351 -1.77 -17.78 -17.31
N TYR A 352 -2.58 -18.83 -17.13
CA TYR A 352 -2.26 -19.91 -16.19
C TYR A 352 -1.14 -20.79 -16.74
N LYS A 353 -1.12 -20.99 -18.06
CA LYS A 353 0.01 -21.63 -18.74
C LYS A 353 1.27 -20.80 -18.59
N ASP A 354 1.19 -19.48 -18.82
CA ASP A 354 2.33 -18.57 -18.63
C ASP A 354 2.88 -18.63 -17.19
N MET A 355 2.01 -18.69 -16.18
CA MET A 355 2.42 -18.84 -14.77
C MET A 355 3.08 -20.19 -14.49
N ALA A 356 2.55 -21.28 -15.06
CA ALA A 356 3.07 -22.63 -14.87
C ALA A 356 4.47 -22.83 -15.47
N GLU A 357 4.84 -22.05 -16.50
CA GLU A 357 6.19 -22.01 -17.08
C GLU A 357 7.24 -21.40 -16.13
N HIS A 358 6.81 -20.68 -15.09
CA HIS A 358 7.68 -19.98 -14.13
C HIS A 358 7.42 -20.41 -12.67
N PRO A 359 7.67 -21.68 -12.32
CA PRO A 359 7.53 -22.16 -10.94
C PRO A 359 8.53 -21.51 -9.97
N ASP A 360 9.55 -20.83 -10.49
CA ASP A 360 10.49 -20.00 -9.73
C ASP A 360 9.93 -18.63 -9.34
N LEU A 361 8.80 -18.22 -9.93
CA LEU A 361 8.10 -16.97 -9.64
C LEU A 361 6.72 -17.20 -9.02
N PHE A 362 6.03 -18.27 -9.41
CA PHE A 362 4.66 -18.55 -9.00
C PHE A 362 4.54 -19.77 -8.09
N ASP A 363 3.71 -19.65 -7.05
CA ASP A 363 3.33 -20.73 -6.16
C ASP A 363 1.91 -21.21 -6.46
N LEU A 364 1.76 -21.98 -7.54
CA LEU A 364 0.45 -22.48 -8.00
C LEU A 364 -0.08 -23.66 -7.17
N ASN A 365 0.80 -24.33 -6.41
CA ASN A 365 0.47 -25.49 -5.59
C ASN A 365 0.23 -25.14 -4.10
N ASP A 366 0.15 -23.85 -3.79
CA ASP A 366 -0.07 -23.33 -2.43
C ASP A 366 0.95 -23.82 -1.38
N THR A 367 2.20 -24.05 -1.80
CA THR A 367 3.31 -24.51 -0.95
C THR A 367 3.68 -23.48 0.14
N LYS A 368 3.21 -22.24 -0.03
CA LYS A 368 3.54 -21.06 0.78
C LYS A 368 5.02 -20.71 0.72
N THR A 369 5.66 -21.00 -0.42
CA THR A 369 7.09 -20.73 -0.63
C THR A 369 7.33 -19.22 -0.58
N ILE A 370 8.26 -18.82 0.30
CA ILE A 370 8.53 -17.41 0.61
C ILE A 370 9.01 -16.66 -0.64
N GLY A 371 8.36 -15.53 -0.95
CA GLY A 371 8.70 -14.66 -2.08
C GLY A 371 8.05 -15.05 -3.39
N LEU A 372 7.49 -16.26 -3.53
CA LEU A 372 6.72 -16.61 -4.73
C LEU A 372 5.35 -15.94 -4.70
N PHE A 373 4.80 -15.68 -5.89
CA PHE A 373 3.49 -15.09 -6.08
C PHE A 373 2.44 -16.20 -6.18
N LYS A 374 1.47 -16.21 -5.27
CA LYS A 374 0.28 -17.06 -5.40
C LYS A 374 -0.81 -16.34 -6.18
N ASP A 375 -1.62 -17.10 -6.90
CA ASP A 375 -2.90 -16.63 -7.43
C ASP A 375 -3.91 -16.58 -6.28
N GLU A 376 -4.56 -15.43 -6.09
CA GLU A 376 -5.59 -15.21 -5.08
C GLU A 376 -6.97 -15.74 -5.53
N THR A 377 -7.10 -16.08 -6.81
CA THR A 377 -8.34 -16.53 -7.44
C THR A 377 -8.16 -17.84 -8.23
N PRO A 378 -7.57 -18.90 -7.60
CA PRO A 378 -7.24 -20.13 -8.30
C PRO A 378 -8.49 -20.81 -8.85
N GLY A 379 -8.49 -21.07 -10.16
CA GLY A 379 -9.56 -21.78 -10.85
C GLY A 379 -10.82 -20.95 -11.15
N ASN A 380 -10.91 -19.69 -10.71
CA ASN A 380 -12.06 -18.83 -10.97
C ASN A 380 -11.60 -17.44 -11.42
N VAL A 381 -11.80 -17.13 -12.71
CA VAL A 381 -11.23 -15.92 -13.31
C VAL A 381 -11.97 -14.66 -12.88
N ILE A 382 -11.22 -13.57 -12.76
CA ILE A 382 -11.79 -12.24 -12.59
C ILE A 382 -12.33 -11.75 -13.94
N THR A 383 -13.62 -11.41 -13.97
CA THR A 383 -14.31 -10.89 -15.16
C THR A 383 -14.27 -9.36 -15.21
N GLU A 384 -14.45 -8.71 -14.07
CA GLU A 384 -14.40 -7.26 -13.92
C GLU A 384 -13.72 -6.86 -12.61
N SER A 385 -13.01 -5.74 -12.60
CA SER A 385 -12.38 -5.19 -11.39
C SER A 385 -12.46 -3.67 -11.36
N PHE A 386 -12.81 -3.12 -10.19
CA PHE A 386 -13.00 -1.71 -9.91
C PHE A 386 -11.98 -1.26 -8.86
N HIS A 387 -11.19 -0.23 -9.17
CA HIS A 387 -10.11 0.27 -8.33
C HIS A 387 -10.34 1.75 -8.01
N ILE A 388 -10.97 2.01 -6.86
CA ILE A 388 -11.39 3.37 -6.51
C ILE A 388 -10.20 4.22 -6.08
N ARG A 389 -9.44 3.72 -5.09
CA ARG A 389 -8.28 4.38 -4.48
C ARG A 389 -7.45 3.39 -3.65
N ALA A 390 -6.37 3.89 -3.04
CA ALA A 390 -5.56 3.08 -2.10
C ALA A 390 -6.42 2.46 -0.97
N LYS A 391 -6.30 1.14 -0.81
CA LYS A 391 -7.04 0.23 0.06
C LYS A 391 -8.57 0.13 -0.18
N SER A 392 -9.01 0.42 -1.40
CA SER A 392 -10.41 0.38 -1.87
C SER A 392 -10.52 -0.19 -3.28
N TYR A 393 -10.93 -1.47 -3.40
CA TYR A 393 -11.16 -2.15 -4.68
C TYR A 393 -12.24 -3.24 -4.57
N HIS A 394 -12.80 -3.64 -5.71
CA HIS A 394 -13.81 -4.69 -5.85
C HIS A 394 -13.57 -5.49 -7.12
N TYR A 395 -13.86 -6.78 -7.12
CA TYR A 395 -13.81 -7.60 -8.32
C TYR A 395 -14.91 -8.67 -8.33
N VAL A 396 -15.26 -9.07 -9.55
CA VAL A 396 -16.31 -10.04 -9.86
C VAL A 396 -15.66 -11.26 -10.50
N LEU A 397 -16.06 -12.44 -10.07
CA LEU A 397 -15.57 -13.72 -10.58
C LEU A 397 -16.53 -14.33 -11.62
N ALA A 398 -16.07 -15.32 -12.38
CA ALA A 398 -16.88 -15.96 -13.43
C ALA A 398 -18.10 -16.70 -12.88
N ASP A 399 -18.03 -17.21 -11.65
CA ASP A 399 -19.17 -17.79 -10.91
C ASP A 399 -20.12 -16.75 -10.33
N LYS A 400 -19.97 -15.47 -10.69
CA LYS A 400 -20.71 -14.29 -10.18
C LYS A 400 -20.44 -13.96 -8.71
N SER A 401 -19.59 -14.69 -8.01
CA SER A 401 -19.19 -14.31 -6.65
C SER A 401 -18.32 -13.05 -6.68
N THR A 402 -18.39 -12.26 -5.61
CA THR A 402 -17.68 -10.98 -5.54
C THR A 402 -16.80 -10.89 -4.30
N ARG A 403 -15.78 -10.03 -4.40
CA ARG A 403 -14.87 -9.72 -3.29
C ARG A 403 -14.53 -8.24 -3.33
N SER A 404 -14.66 -7.61 -2.18
CA SER A 404 -14.33 -6.21 -1.97
C SER A 404 -13.30 -6.06 -0.87
N LYS A 405 -12.45 -5.05 -1.03
CA LYS A 405 -11.56 -4.57 0.01
C LYS A 405 -11.76 -3.08 0.21
N HIS A 406 -12.22 -2.70 1.39
CA HIS A 406 -12.35 -1.31 1.84
C HIS A 406 -11.58 -1.04 3.13
N LYS A 407 -11.44 0.24 3.45
CA LYS A 407 -10.73 0.74 4.64
C LYS A 407 -11.58 1.75 5.39
N GLY A 408 -11.62 1.61 6.72
CA GLY A 408 -12.21 2.60 7.63
C GLY A 408 -13.63 2.27 8.10
N VAL A 409 -14.27 1.29 7.45
CA VAL A 409 -15.61 0.76 7.74
C VAL A 409 -15.52 -0.76 7.87
N SER A 410 -16.37 -1.36 8.71
CA SER A 410 -16.49 -2.81 8.86
C SER A 410 -17.03 -3.48 7.58
N LYS A 411 -16.86 -4.80 7.47
CA LYS A 411 -17.44 -5.57 6.35
C LYS A 411 -18.97 -5.51 6.38
N LYS A 412 -19.54 -5.80 7.55
CA LYS A 412 -20.98 -5.75 7.81
C LYS A 412 -21.60 -4.39 7.44
N GLY A 413 -21.00 -3.28 7.89
CA GLY A 413 -21.53 -1.95 7.59
C GLY A 413 -21.52 -1.60 6.10
N MET A 414 -20.58 -2.14 5.32
CA MET A 414 -20.62 -2.01 3.86
C MET A 414 -21.71 -2.88 3.25
N GLU A 415 -21.85 -4.13 3.68
CA GLU A 415 -22.87 -5.06 3.19
C GLU A 415 -24.28 -4.51 3.44
N GLU A 416 -24.56 -4.01 4.65
CA GLU A 416 -25.83 -3.34 4.99
C GLU A 416 -26.08 -2.13 4.09
N MET A 417 -25.11 -1.21 3.99
CA MET A 417 -25.24 -0.03 3.11
C MET A 417 -25.53 -0.40 1.66
N ALA A 418 -24.86 -1.41 1.11
CA ALA A 418 -25.07 -1.82 -0.27
C ALA A 418 -26.47 -2.39 -0.49
N THR A 419 -26.94 -3.25 0.42
CA THR A 419 -28.29 -3.81 0.40
C THR A 419 -29.33 -2.71 0.55
N ASP A 420 -29.20 -1.82 1.54
CA ASP A 420 -30.15 -0.74 1.79
C ASP A 420 -30.29 0.20 0.58
N THR A 421 -29.19 0.42 -0.16
CA THR A 421 -29.16 1.32 -1.30
C THR A 421 -29.81 0.71 -2.56
N TYR A 422 -29.53 -0.56 -2.85
CA TYR A 422 -29.90 -1.18 -4.14
C TYR A 422 -30.96 -2.27 -4.03
N MET A 423 -31.25 -2.74 -2.82
CA MET A 423 -32.29 -3.71 -2.49
C MET A 423 -33.06 -3.23 -1.25
N PRO A 424 -33.64 -2.02 -1.25
CA PRO A 424 -34.38 -1.53 -0.09
C PRO A 424 -35.51 -2.51 0.19
N SER A 425 -35.55 -3.08 1.39
CA SER A 425 -36.68 -3.87 1.84
C SER A 425 -37.92 -2.99 1.76
N LEU A 426 -38.90 -3.36 0.94
CA LEU A 426 -40.25 -2.81 1.01
C LEU A 426 -40.81 -3.16 2.40
N GLU A 427 -40.63 -2.27 3.37
CA GLU A 427 -41.37 -2.34 4.63
C GLU A 427 -42.86 -2.21 4.30
N GLY A 428 -43.55 -3.35 4.14
CA GLY A 428 -45.01 -3.39 4.16
C GLY A 428 -45.75 -3.94 2.93
N SER A 429 -45.14 -4.71 2.02
CA SER A 429 -45.92 -5.46 1.01
C SER A 429 -45.63 -6.95 1.04
N LEU A 430 -46.63 -7.72 1.48
CA LEU A 430 -46.72 -9.19 1.43
C LEU A 430 -46.99 -9.70 0.00
N LEU A 431 -46.35 -9.09 -1.00
CA LEU A 431 -46.47 -9.46 -2.41
C LEU A 431 -45.08 -9.40 -3.06
N ASP A 432 -44.45 -10.57 -3.16
CA ASP A 432 -43.38 -10.83 -4.12
C ASP A 432 -44.02 -10.84 -5.52
N ASP A 433 -44.35 -9.67 -6.07
CA ASP A 433 -44.65 -9.59 -7.49
C ASP A 433 -43.31 -9.59 -8.25
N PRO A 434 -42.99 -10.64 -9.03
CA PRO A 434 -41.76 -10.68 -9.79
C PRO A 434 -41.78 -9.53 -10.82
N ILE A 435 -40.75 -8.68 -10.77
CA ILE A 435 -40.51 -7.65 -11.77
C ILE A 435 -40.52 -8.33 -13.15
N ASP A 436 -41.41 -7.89 -14.04
CA ASP A 436 -41.50 -8.40 -15.40
C ASP A 436 -40.25 -7.99 -16.19
N LYS A 437 -39.24 -8.87 -16.16
CA LYS A 437 -37.93 -8.69 -16.80
C LYS A 437 -38.01 -8.55 -18.32
N SER A 438 -39.18 -8.79 -18.94
CA SER A 438 -39.37 -8.66 -20.40
C SER A 438 -39.48 -7.22 -20.89
N SER A 439 -39.68 -6.25 -19.97
CA SER A 439 -39.84 -4.83 -20.26
C SER A 439 -38.59 -3.97 -20.01
N LEU A 440 -37.54 -4.55 -19.44
CA LEU A 440 -36.30 -3.85 -19.08
C LEU A 440 -35.35 -3.77 -20.28
N SER A 441 -34.68 -2.63 -20.47
CA SER A 441 -33.55 -2.54 -21.41
C SER A 441 -32.42 -3.49 -20.97
N GLU A 442 -31.53 -3.89 -21.90
CA GLU A 442 -30.36 -4.73 -21.57
C GLU A 442 -29.54 -4.16 -20.39
N GLN A 443 -29.42 -2.84 -20.29
CA GLN A 443 -28.71 -2.17 -19.19
C GLN A 443 -29.42 -2.27 -17.85
N GLU A 444 -30.77 -2.27 -17.84
CA GLU A 444 -31.59 -2.39 -16.63
C GLU A 444 -31.68 -3.84 -16.16
N ALA A 445 -31.79 -4.80 -17.09
CA ALA A 445 -31.74 -6.23 -16.78
C ALA A 445 -30.36 -6.64 -16.22
N MET A 446 -29.26 -6.10 -16.77
CA MET A 446 -27.91 -6.32 -16.24
C MET A 446 -27.71 -5.72 -14.84
N ARG A 447 -28.40 -4.62 -14.50
CA ARG A 447 -28.38 -4.03 -13.16
C ARG A 447 -29.21 -4.84 -12.16
N ALA A 448 -30.33 -5.43 -12.60
CA ALA A 448 -31.21 -6.23 -11.75
C ALA A 448 -30.56 -7.54 -11.26
N ASP A 449 -29.65 -8.12 -12.04
CA ASP A 449 -28.94 -9.36 -11.68
C ASP A 449 -27.54 -9.11 -11.07
N ALA A 450 -27.13 -7.84 -10.88
CA ALA A 450 -25.83 -7.48 -10.33
C ALA A 450 -25.82 -7.51 -8.79
N ASP A 451 -24.75 -8.02 -8.21
CA ASP A 451 -24.49 -7.96 -6.77
C ASP A 451 -24.49 -6.49 -6.27
N PRO A 452 -25.22 -6.15 -5.18
CA PRO A 452 -25.34 -4.77 -4.69
C PRO A 452 -23.99 -4.09 -4.46
N MET A 453 -22.99 -4.83 -3.95
CA MET A 453 -21.65 -4.27 -3.75
C MET A 453 -20.97 -3.89 -5.08
N THR A 454 -21.24 -4.66 -6.15
CA THR A 454 -20.76 -4.32 -7.49
C THR A 454 -21.37 -3.01 -7.98
N LEU A 455 -22.67 -2.79 -7.72
CA LEU A 455 -23.36 -1.54 -8.05
C LEU A 455 -22.77 -0.35 -7.27
N VAL A 456 -22.55 -0.49 -5.95
CA VAL A 456 -21.86 0.52 -5.13
C VAL A 456 -20.52 0.95 -5.76
N TYR A 457 -19.67 -0.01 -6.12
CA TYR A 457 -18.35 0.30 -6.69
C TYR A 457 -18.46 0.89 -8.10
N ARG A 458 -19.41 0.42 -8.90
CA ARG A 458 -19.70 0.95 -10.24
C ARG A 458 -20.18 2.39 -10.17
N ASP A 459 -21.19 2.69 -9.37
CA ASP A 459 -21.78 4.03 -9.28
C ASP A 459 -20.86 4.99 -8.54
N CYS A 460 -20.03 4.51 -7.60
CA CYS A 460 -18.95 5.32 -7.06
C CYS A 460 -17.96 5.73 -8.16
N LEU A 461 -17.51 4.78 -8.98
CA LEU A 461 -16.48 5.03 -9.98
C LEU A 461 -16.98 5.85 -11.18
N PHE A 462 -18.11 5.43 -11.75
CA PHE A 462 -18.67 5.97 -12.99
C PHE A 462 -19.75 7.03 -12.74
N GLY A 463 -20.60 6.81 -11.73
CA GLY A 463 -21.62 7.79 -11.30
C GLY A 463 -21.05 8.93 -10.44
N LYS A 464 -19.77 8.83 -10.03
CA LYS A 464 -19.09 9.78 -9.13
C LYS A 464 -19.77 9.89 -7.76
N GLU A 465 -20.46 8.84 -7.33
CA GLU A 465 -21.23 8.84 -6.08
C GLU A 465 -20.37 8.61 -4.84
N VAL A 466 -20.82 9.14 -3.70
CA VAL A 466 -20.17 9.00 -2.39
C VAL A 466 -21.08 8.18 -1.48
N PHE A 467 -20.55 7.07 -0.98
CA PHE A 467 -21.31 6.16 -0.12
C PHE A 467 -20.90 6.35 1.34
N HIS A 468 -21.90 6.40 2.21
CA HIS A 468 -21.73 6.48 3.66
C HIS A 468 -22.24 5.20 4.28
N ALA A 469 -21.48 4.67 5.24
CA ALA A 469 -21.84 3.42 5.91
C ALA A 469 -21.71 3.58 7.42
N LYS A 470 -22.61 2.92 8.13
CA LYS A 470 -22.54 2.79 9.58
C LYS A 470 -21.33 1.96 9.98
N ASN A 471 -20.62 2.41 10.99
CA ASN A 471 -19.49 1.71 11.55
C ASN A 471 -19.57 1.74 13.08
N VAL A 472 -20.00 0.61 13.64
CA VAL A 472 -19.95 0.34 15.08
C VAL A 472 -18.55 -0.14 15.46
N GLY A 473 -17.95 0.50 16.46
CA GLY A 473 -16.66 0.07 16.99
C GLY A 473 -16.61 0.16 18.50
N PHE A 474 -15.90 -0.79 19.12
CA PHE A 474 -15.51 -0.68 20.51
C PHE A 474 -14.58 0.52 20.69
N ARG A 475 -14.96 1.43 21.57
CA ARG A 475 -14.07 2.50 22.03
C ARG A 475 -13.90 2.37 23.53
N SER A 476 -12.66 2.59 23.97
CA SER A 476 -12.37 2.88 25.36
C SER A 476 -12.13 4.37 25.46
N LYS A 477 -12.94 5.04 26.26
CA LYS A 477 -12.70 6.41 26.70
C LYS A 477 -12.92 6.42 28.20
N ASP A 478 -11.94 6.89 28.95
CA ASP A 478 -12.03 6.97 30.42
C ASP A 478 -12.29 5.59 31.07
N HIS A 479 -11.65 4.54 30.53
CA HIS A 479 -11.85 3.13 30.86
C HIS A 479 -13.30 2.61 30.73
N ILE A 480 -14.23 3.45 30.31
CA ILE A 480 -15.57 3.06 29.92
C ILE A 480 -15.46 2.47 28.52
N LEU A 481 -15.77 1.18 28.45
CA LEU A 481 -15.94 0.49 27.18
C LEU A 481 -17.34 0.83 26.67
N SER A 482 -17.41 1.48 25.52
CA SER A 482 -18.66 1.78 24.84
C SER A 482 -18.62 1.26 23.41
N LEU A 483 -19.79 0.89 22.92
CA LEU A 483 -20.01 0.76 21.49
C LEU A 483 -20.36 2.14 20.95
N VAL A 484 -19.56 2.61 20.00
CA VAL A 484 -19.83 3.89 19.33
C VAL A 484 -20.19 3.58 17.89
N GLU A 485 -21.43 3.89 17.54
CA GLU A 485 -21.86 3.97 16.15
C GLU A 485 -21.42 5.31 15.56
N SER A 486 -20.90 5.26 14.34
CA SER A 486 -20.53 6.46 13.59
C SER A 486 -20.81 6.21 12.12
N GLU A 487 -21.41 7.19 11.46
CA GLU A 487 -21.51 7.19 10.00
C GLU A 487 -20.20 7.70 9.42
N LYS A 488 -19.68 6.98 8.42
CA LYS A 488 -18.40 7.29 7.79
C LYS A 488 -18.53 7.27 6.29
N LYS A 489 -17.85 8.21 5.63
CA LYS A 489 -17.58 8.16 4.19
C LYS A 489 -16.82 6.87 3.87
N ALA A 490 -17.53 5.90 3.32
CA ALA A 490 -17.08 4.54 3.12
C ALA A 490 -16.35 4.39 1.78
N LEU A 491 -16.94 4.95 0.72
CA LEU A 491 -16.40 4.97 -0.62
C LEU A 491 -16.52 6.36 -1.25
N CYS A 492 -15.51 6.77 -1.99
CA CYS A 492 -15.44 8.09 -2.61
C CYS A 492 -14.52 8.04 -3.83
N PRO A 493 -14.92 8.63 -4.97
CA PRO A 493 -14.17 8.55 -6.22
C PRO A 493 -12.89 9.38 -6.24
N ILE A 494 -12.66 10.23 -5.24
CA ILE A 494 -11.46 11.07 -5.17
C ILE A 494 -10.24 10.19 -4.86
N ASP A 495 -9.28 10.15 -5.79
CA ASP A 495 -7.94 9.58 -5.57
C ASP A 495 -6.85 10.58 -5.97
N THR A 496 -6.08 11.03 -4.98
CA THR A 496 -5.09 12.09 -5.15
C THR A 496 -3.68 11.54 -5.26
N LYS A 497 -3.49 10.23 -5.43
CA LYS A 497 -2.15 9.65 -5.61
C LYS A 497 -1.66 9.75 -7.05
N ARG A 498 -2.53 10.06 -8.01
CA ARG A 498 -2.23 10.11 -9.44
C ARG A 498 -3.09 11.17 -10.14
N TRP A 499 -2.67 11.56 -11.33
CA TRP A 499 -3.44 12.40 -12.24
C TRP A 499 -4.49 11.56 -12.95
N ILE A 500 -5.78 11.80 -12.67
CA ILE A 500 -6.90 11.08 -13.32
C ILE A 500 -7.33 11.86 -14.56
N LEU A 501 -7.41 11.18 -15.71
CA LEU A 501 -7.88 11.74 -16.97
C LEU A 501 -9.39 11.98 -16.96
N SER A 502 -9.91 12.68 -17.97
CA SER A 502 -11.33 13.03 -18.02
C SER A 502 -12.26 11.83 -18.13
N ASP A 503 -11.75 10.66 -18.57
CA ASP A 503 -12.49 9.39 -18.60
C ASP A 503 -12.76 8.80 -17.21
N GLY A 504 -12.14 9.35 -16.15
CA GLY A 504 -12.28 8.88 -14.77
C GLY A 504 -11.62 7.52 -14.49
N ILE A 505 -11.01 6.88 -15.49
CA ILE A 505 -10.50 5.51 -15.45
C ILE A 505 -8.99 5.45 -15.66
N THR A 506 -8.49 6.16 -16.66
CA THR A 506 -7.08 6.21 -17.01
C THR A 506 -6.35 7.19 -16.11
N THR A 507 -5.16 6.81 -15.65
CA THR A 507 -4.37 7.70 -14.79
C THR A 507 -2.90 7.73 -15.19
N LEU A 508 -2.28 8.89 -14.95
CA LEU A 508 -0.85 9.09 -15.12
C LEU A 508 -0.19 9.37 -13.76
N PRO A 509 1.08 8.97 -13.57
CA PRO A 509 1.81 9.43 -12.40
C PRO A 509 2.05 10.93 -12.50
N TYR A 510 2.10 11.62 -11.36
CA TYR A 510 2.48 13.03 -11.36
C TYR A 510 3.86 13.23 -12.01
N PHE A 511 4.03 14.37 -12.68
CA PHE A 511 5.22 14.73 -13.47
C PHE A 511 5.46 13.86 -14.72
N HIS A 512 4.48 13.07 -15.16
CA HIS A 512 4.54 12.47 -16.49
C HIS A 512 4.64 13.57 -17.57
N TRP A 513 5.43 13.38 -18.63
CA TRP A 513 5.70 14.45 -19.61
C TRP A 513 4.43 14.88 -20.36
N ARG A 514 3.50 13.95 -20.60
CA ARG A 514 2.16 14.26 -21.13
C ARG A 514 1.38 15.27 -20.28
N ILE A 515 1.53 15.24 -18.94
CA ILE A 515 0.91 16.23 -18.06
C ILE A 515 1.55 17.61 -18.25
N MET A 516 2.86 17.66 -18.50
CA MET A 516 3.57 18.92 -18.76
C MET A 516 3.12 19.53 -20.09
N PHE A 517 3.03 18.72 -21.16
CA PHE A 517 2.48 19.12 -22.45
C PHE A 517 1.05 19.64 -22.31
N TYR A 518 0.22 18.91 -21.58
CA TYR A 518 -1.14 19.31 -21.24
C TYR A 518 -1.17 20.69 -20.56
N LYS A 519 -0.40 20.88 -19.47
CA LYS A 519 -0.35 22.14 -18.73
C LYS A 519 0.12 23.31 -19.61
N ASN A 520 1.07 23.08 -20.52
CA ASN A 520 1.53 24.10 -21.46
C ASN A 520 0.46 24.49 -22.47
N MET A 521 -0.34 23.54 -22.96
CA MET A 521 -1.47 23.82 -23.85
C MET A 521 -2.56 24.61 -23.15
N VAL A 522 -2.89 24.25 -21.90
CA VAL A 522 -3.87 25.00 -21.09
C VAL A 522 -3.39 26.43 -20.82
N LYS A 523 -2.10 26.64 -20.56
CA LYS A 523 -1.49 27.98 -20.45
C LYS A 523 -1.57 28.81 -21.75
N ALA A 524 -1.76 28.16 -22.89
CA ALA A 524 -1.97 28.78 -24.19
C ALA A 524 -3.47 28.83 -24.57
N ASP A 525 -4.35 28.84 -23.57
CA ASP A 525 -5.81 28.95 -23.68
C ASP A 525 -6.48 27.82 -24.49
N ILE A 526 -5.82 26.66 -24.62
CA ILE A 526 -6.45 25.48 -25.23
C ILE A 526 -7.39 24.83 -24.20
N PRO A 527 -8.67 24.58 -24.53
CA PRO A 527 -9.62 23.95 -23.62
C PRO A 527 -9.13 22.59 -23.09
N HIS A 528 -9.43 22.29 -21.83
CA HIS A 528 -8.91 21.11 -21.13
C HIS A 528 -9.12 19.80 -21.90
N GLU A 529 -10.31 19.53 -22.44
CA GLU A 529 -10.60 18.30 -23.17
C GLU A 529 -9.75 18.17 -24.45
N GLN A 530 -9.57 19.27 -25.18
CA GLN A 530 -8.76 19.30 -26.38
C GLN A 530 -7.27 19.14 -26.05
N ALA A 531 -6.79 19.81 -25.00
CA ALA A 531 -5.44 19.69 -24.50
C ALA A 531 -5.14 18.24 -24.06
N GLU A 532 -6.07 17.57 -23.36
CA GLU A 532 -5.88 16.18 -22.93
C GLU A 532 -5.80 15.24 -24.13
N LYS A 533 -6.73 15.32 -25.09
CA LYS A 533 -6.72 14.50 -26.31
C LYS A 533 -5.42 14.68 -27.10
N ARG A 534 -4.93 15.91 -27.25
CA ARG A 534 -3.65 16.20 -27.92
C ARG A 534 -2.46 15.64 -27.14
N ALA A 535 -2.44 15.81 -25.81
CA ALA A 535 -1.36 15.32 -24.96
C ALA A 535 -1.26 13.79 -24.95
N MET A 536 -2.39 13.07 -24.99
CA MET A 536 -2.39 11.61 -25.02
C MET A 536 -1.94 11.03 -26.37
N ARG A 537 -2.20 11.75 -27.47
CA ARG A 537 -1.74 11.38 -28.82
C ARG A 537 -0.31 11.82 -29.13
N ALA A 538 0.24 12.72 -28.33
CA ALA A 538 1.60 13.20 -28.53
C ALA A 538 2.60 12.04 -28.46
N LYS A 539 3.63 12.13 -29.29
CA LYS A 539 4.85 11.33 -29.18
C LYS A 539 5.93 12.20 -28.54
N LEU A 540 6.79 11.58 -27.75
CA LEU A 540 7.92 12.29 -27.17
C LEU A 540 8.85 12.77 -28.30
N PRO A 541 9.16 14.08 -28.42
CA PRO A 541 10.03 14.58 -29.47
C PRO A 541 11.42 13.92 -29.45
N GLU A 542 12.03 13.72 -30.63
CA GLU A 542 13.30 13.00 -30.77
C GLU A 542 14.44 13.58 -29.93
N LYS A 543 14.48 14.89 -29.75
CA LYS A 543 15.46 15.56 -28.87
C LYS A 543 15.46 15.02 -27.44
N TYR A 544 14.30 14.58 -26.93
CA TYR A 544 14.17 13.99 -25.59
C TYR A 544 14.33 12.46 -25.57
N LEU A 545 14.43 11.80 -26.73
CA LEU A 545 14.78 10.37 -26.83
C LEU A 545 16.28 10.15 -26.59
N ASN A 546 17.10 11.12 -27.01
CA ASN A 546 18.56 11.05 -26.97
C ASN A 546 19.20 11.76 -25.76
N GLU A 547 18.41 12.45 -24.92
CA GLU A 547 18.96 13.17 -23.77
C GLU A 547 19.59 12.24 -22.71
N CYS A 548 20.92 12.34 -22.60
CA CYS A 548 21.65 12.24 -21.34
C CYS A 548 21.82 13.68 -20.80
N VAL A 549 20.92 14.10 -19.91
CA VAL A 549 21.02 15.22 -18.93
C VAL A 549 21.16 16.67 -19.47
N SER A 550 20.25 17.56 -19.05
CA SER A 550 20.57 18.86 -18.40
C SER A 550 19.41 19.89 -18.30
N HIS A 551 18.20 19.65 -18.82
CA HIS A 551 17.14 20.68 -18.85
C HIS A 551 15.84 20.33 -18.09
N ILE A 552 15.92 19.72 -16.91
CA ILE A 552 14.72 19.49 -16.08
C ILE A 552 14.49 20.60 -15.04
N SER A 553 15.51 21.40 -14.69
CA SER A 553 15.39 22.43 -13.65
C SER A 553 14.48 23.61 -14.03
N SER A 554 14.35 23.94 -15.32
CA SER A 554 13.50 25.05 -15.79
C SER A 554 12.05 24.66 -16.07
N LEU A 555 11.72 23.35 -16.08
CA LEU A 555 10.38 22.84 -16.40
C LEU A 555 9.58 22.38 -15.16
N GLN A 556 10.23 22.29 -13.99
CA GLN A 556 9.61 21.88 -12.73
C GLN A 556 9.39 23.04 -11.73
N ALA A 557 9.76 24.27 -12.12
CA ALA A 557 9.53 25.49 -11.35
C ALA A 557 8.13 26.06 -11.56
#